data_AF-A0A559QMQ5-F1
#
_entry.id   AF-A0A559QMQ5-F1
#
_cell.length_a   1.000
_cell.length_b   1.000
_cell.length_c   1.000
_cell.angle_alpha   90.00
_cell.angle_beta   90.00
_cell.angle_gamma   90.00
#
_symmetry.space_group_name_H-M   'P 1'
#
loop_
_entity.id
_entity.type
_entity.pdbx_description
1 polymer ?
#
loop_
_entity_poly.entity_id
_entity_poly.type
_entity_poly.pdbx_seq_one_letter_code
_entity_poly.pdbx_strand_id
1 'polypeptide(L)'
;MLARQNKQTGYFVIAAVVAAELHKAMLVAKEISLTASNARALALRAGHGAAGFRALTDFIDELANKTVSASGEINVRAITMSRLASETARMNDAVSRLESAKSKAAQAAHKNSLDRVLKNTHAAYDALERDYNKQIYKLTSDLDELARELRTATVLAAMSRVEASASGKEFEDSLNVIANNVAQSAEKIQMHVKASQRLFGDIHNLTH
;
A
#
# COMPACT_ATOMS: atom_id res chain seq x y z
N MET A 1 -5.92 32.12 2.03
CA MET A 1 -4.88 31.40 2.80
C MET A 1 -5.42 30.18 3.56
N LEU A 2 -6.57 30.27 4.25
CA LEU A 2 -7.18 29.15 5.00
C LEU A 2 -7.47 27.88 4.15
N ALA A 3 -7.86 28.03 2.88
CA ALA A 3 -8.14 26.89 2.00
C ALA A 3 -6.90 26.05 1.61
N ARG A 4 -5.70 26.65 1.56
CA ARG A 4 -4.45 25.92 1.25
C ARG A 4 -3.92 25.14 2.46
N GLN A 5 -4.07 25.68 3.68
CA GLN A 5 -3.72 24.98 4.92
C GLN A 5 -4.62 23.76 5.16
N ASN A 6 -5.93 23.87 4.91
CA ASN A 6 -6.87 22.76 5.11
C ASN A 6 -6.66 21.61 4.10
N LYS A 7 -6.27 21.94 2.85
CA LYS A 7 -5.90 20.96 1.82
C LYS A 7 -4.66 20.14 2.22
N GLN A 8 -3.69 20.77 2.88
CA GLN A 8 -2.43 20.10 3.21
C GLN A 8 -2.52 19.22 4.45
N THR A 9 -3.25 19.61 5.50
CA THR A 9 -3.48 18.74 6.67
C THR A 9 -4.06 17.37 6.26
N GLY A 10 -4.81 17.31 5.16
CA GLY A 10 -5.31 16.06 4.57
C GLY A 10 -4.21 15.09 4.11
N TYR A 11 -3.12 15.57 3.50
CA TYR A 11 -2.12 14.68 2.87
C TYR A 11 -1.38 13.78 3.87
N PHE A 12 -1.05 14.30 5.05
CA PHE A 12 -0.35 13.57 6.12
C PHE A 12 -1.23 12.50 6.72
N VAL A 13 -2.47 12.89 7.03
CA VAL A 13 -3.46 12.01 7.62
C VAL A 13 -3.77 10.89 6.63
N ILE A 14 -3.94 11.21 5.36
CA ILE A 14 -4.21 10.21 4.33
C ILE A 14 -3.01 9.28 4.12
N ALA A 15 -1.78 9.79 4.00
CA ALA A 15 -0.59 8.94 3.85
C ALA A 15 -0.40 7.99 5.05
N ALA A 16 -0.65 8.47 6.27
CA ALA A 16 -0.59 7.65 7.47
C ALA A 16 -1.71 6.58 7.51
N VAL A 17 -2.94 6.94 7.11
CA VAL A 17 -4.06 6.00 7.02
C VAL A 17 -3.80 4.93 5.97
N VAL A 18 -3.27 5.30 4.80
CA VAL A 18 -2.91 4.33 3.76
C VAL A 18 -1.79 3.40 4.24
N ALA A 19 -0.75 3.94 4.89
CA ALA A 19 0.28 3.09 5.49
C ALA A 19 -0.31 2.09 6.51
N ALA A 20 -1.29 2.53 7.32
CA ALA A 20 -1.97 1.65 8.27
C ALA A 20 -2.82 0.56 7.58
N GLU A 21 -3.57 0.90 6.53
CA GLU A 21 -4.35 -0.08 5.76
C GLU A 21 -3.46 -1.11 5.06
N LEU A 22 -2.33 -0.66 4.51
CA LEU A 22 -1.34 -1.53 3.88
C LEU A 22 -0.63 -2.45 4.88
N HIS A 23 -0.37 -1.95 6.09
CA HIS A 23 0.16 -2.78 7.16
C HIS A 23 -0.82 -3.91 7.53
N LYS A 24 -2.13 -3.63 7.59
CA LYS A 24 -3.15 -4.66 7.82
C LYS A 24 -3.17 -5.69 6.68
N ALA A 25 -3.08 -5.24 5.43
CA ALA A 25 -2.99 -6.11 4.26
C ALA A 25 -1.78 -7.07 4.35
N MET A 26 -0.61 -6.56 4.76
CA MET A 26 0.60 -7.35 4.99
C MET A 26 0.40 -8.44 6.06
N LEU A 27 -0.26 -8.12 7.17
CA LEU A 27 -0.51 -9.10 8.23
C LEU A 27 -1.35 -10.27 7.73
N VAL A 28 -2.39 -9.98 6.95
CA VAL A 28 -3.21 -11.03 6.30
C VAL A 28 -2.40 -11.84 5.29
N ALA A 29 -1.53 -11.19 4.51
CA ALA A 29 -0.67 -11.89 3.54
C ALA A 29 0.26 -12.91 4.22
N LYS A 30 0.79 -12.59 5.41
CA LYS A 30 1.60 -13.54 6.20
C LYS A 30 0.80 -14.76 6.65
N GLU A 31 -0.46 -14.59 7.02
CA GLU A 31 -1.35 -15.72 7.36
C GLU A 31 -1.60 -16.65 6.16
N ILE A 32 -1.74 -16.10 4.95
CA ILE A 32 -1.84 -16.90 3.71
C ILE A 32 -0.59 -17.73 3.50
N SER A 33 0.60 -17.13 3.64
CA SER A 33 1.87 -17.84 3.43
C SER A 33 2.03 -19.04 4.37
N LEU A 34 1.66 -18.88 5.65
CA LEU A 34 1.65 -19.99 6.61
C LEU A 34 0.64 -21.08 6.21
N THR A 35 -0.56 -20.69 5.77
CA THR A 35 -1.61 -21.61 5.31
C THR A 35 -1.15 -22.39 4.08
N ALA A 36 -0.51 -21.72 3.11
CA ALA A 36 0.04 -22.30 1.90
C ALA A 36 1.13 -23.34 2.20
N SER A 37 2.04 -23.01 3.11
CA SER A 37 3.12 -23.91 3.55
C SER A 37 2.55 -25.18 4.20
N ASN A 38 1.54 -25.04 5.06
CA ASN A 38 0.87 -26.19 5.69
C ASN A 38 0.11 -27.04 4.66
N ALA A 39 -0.52 -26.40 3.69
CA ALA A 39 -1.23 -27.07 2.59
C ALA A 39 -0.26 -27.89 1.72
N ARG A 40 0.90 -27.33 1.38
CA ARG A 40 1.94 -28.05 0.62
C ARG A 40 2.44 -29.28 1.37
N ALA A 41 2.67 -29.18 2.68
CA ALA A 41 3.08 -30.32 3.50
C ALA A 41 2.01 -31.43 3.51
N LEU A 42 0.73 -31.07 3.52
CA LEU A 42 -0.38 -32.01 3.39
C LEU A 42 -0.41 -32.68 2.01
N ALA A 43 -0.27 -31.89 0.94
CA ALA A 43 -0.21 -32.39 -0.45
C ALA A 43 0.91 -33.42 -0.64
N LEU A 44 2.09 -33.15 -0.09
CA LEU A 44 3.25 -34.06 -0.10
C LEU A 44 2.95 -35.38 0.60
N ARG A 45 2.23 -35.35 1.74
CA ARG A 45 1.84 -36.57 2.47
C ARG A 45 0.78 -37.39 1.73
N ALA A 46 -0.12 -36.75 0.99
CA ALA A 46 -1.16 -37.43 0.22
C ALA A 46 -0.62 -38.10 -1.07
N GLY A 47 0.62 -37.80 -1.48
CA GLY A 47 1.31 -38.49 -2.58
C GLY A 47 0.58 -38.32 -3.92
N HIS A 48 0.45 -39.41 -4.68
CA HIS A 48 -0.14 -39.37 -6.03
C HIS A 48 -1.63 -39.02 -6.07
N GLY A 49 -2.38 -39.24 -4.98
CA GLY A 49 -3.81 -38.91 -4.90
C GLY A 49 -4.10 -37.40 -4.93
N ALA A 50 -3.07 -36.57 -4.78
CA ALA A 50 -3.18 -35.11 -4.65
C ALA A 50 -2.36 -34.36 -5.72
N ALA A 51 -2.07 -34.95 -6.89
CA ALA A 51 -1.23 -34.34 -7.91
C ALA A 51 -1.78 -32.97 -8.41
N GLY A 52 -3.09 -32.86 -8.64
CA GLY A 52 -3.74 -31.59 -8.97
C GLY A 52 -3.68 -30.57 -7.83
N PHE A 53 -3.70 -31.05 -6.59
CA PHE A 53 -3.56 -30.23 -5.39
C PHE A 53 -2.12 -29.76 -5.15
N ARG A 54 -1.10 -30.48 -5.65
CA ARG A 54 0.30 -30.03 -5.61
C ARG A 54 0.53 -28.80 -6.48
N ALA A 55 0.10 -28.83 -7.74
CA ALA A 55 0.20 -27.68 -8.65
C ALA A 55 -0.52 -26.45 -8.07
N LEU A 56 -1.65 -26.67 -7.41
CA LEU A 56 -2.40 -25.64 -6.72
C LEU A 56 -1.67 -25.08 -5.49
N THR A 57 -1.13 -25.94 -4.60
CA THR A 57 -0.43 -25.47 -3.40
C THR A 57 0.86 -24.72 -3.73
N ASP A 58 1.55 -25.11 -4.81
CA ASP A 58 2.68 -24.36 -5.34
C ASP A 58 2.28 -22.98 -5.85
N PHE A 59 1.11 -22.86 -6.51
CA PHE A 59 0.57 -21.57 -6.92
C PHE A 59 0.16 -20.69 -5.73
N ILE A 60 -0.53 -21.26 -4.73
CA ILE A 60 -0.95 -20.53 -3.53
C ILE A 60 0.29 -19.98 -2.80
N ASP A 61 1.36 -20.78 -2.74
CA ASP A 61 2.64 -20.35 -2.16
C ASP A 61 3.30 -19.23 -2.97
N GLU A 62 3.32 -19.33 -4.31
CA GLU A 62 3.82 -18.25 -5.18
C GLU A 62 3.03 -16.95 -4.99
N LEU A 63 1.70 -17.05 -4.99
CA LEU A 63 0.81 -15.92 -4.74
C LEU A 63 1.04 -15.31 -3.36
N ALA A 64 1.15 -16.14 -2.32
CA ALA A 64 1.40 -15.67 -0.96
C ALA A 64 2.73 -14.95 -0.86
N ASN A 65 3.80 -15.50 -1.46
CA ASN A 65 5.12 -14.89 -1.48
C ASN A 65 5.13 -13.56 -2.24
N LYS A 66 4.49 -13.49 -3.43
CA LYS A 66 4.32 -12.23 -4.17
C LYS A 66 3.54 -11.21 -3.37
N THR A 67 2.42 -11.61 -2.78
CA THR A 67 1.57 -10.72 -1.97
C THR A 67 2.33 -10.20 -0.75
N VAL A 68 3.07 -11.05 -0.03
CA VAL A 68 3.91 -10.64 1.11
C VAL A 68 5.01 -9.67 0.67
N SER A 69 5.69 -9.96 -0.44
CA SER A 69 6.75 -9.09 -0.98
C SER A 69 6.20 -7.73 -1.41
N ALA A 70 5.15 -7.73 -2.25
CA ALA A 70 4.49 -6.53 -2.74
C ALA A 70 3.94 -5.69 -1.58
N SER A 71 3.23 -6.31 -0.62
CA SER A 71 2.74 -5.62 0.58
C SER A 71 3.90 -5.06 1.42
N GLY A 72 5.04 -5.74 1.46
CA GLY A 72 6.30 -5.28 2.05
C GLY A 72 6.82 -4.00 1.45
N GLU A 73 7.06 -4.00 0.15
CA GLU A 73 7.58 -2.86 -0.59
C GLU A 73 6.62 -1.67 -0.53
N ILE A 74 5.32 -1.93 -0.71
CA ILE A 74 4.25 -0.95 -0.62
C ILE A 74 4.19 -0.32 0.78
N ASN A 75 4.31 -1.11 1.84
CA ASN A 75 4.33 -0.60 3.22
C ASN A 75 5.55 0.29 3.49
N VAL A 76 6.75 -0.13 3.06
CA VAL A 76 7.96 0.70 3.18
C VAL A 76 7.77 2.02 2.44
N ARG A 77 7.25 1.98 1.21
CA ARG A 77 6.98 3.18 0.41
C ARG A 77 5.95 4.10 1.07
N ALA A 78 4.88 3.55 1.64
CA ALA A 78 3.86 4.32 2.35
C ALA A 78 4.42 5.00 3.61
N ILE A 79 5.30 4.33 4.37
CA ILE A 79 6.00 4.94 5.52
C ILE A 79 6.91 6.09 5.05
N THR A 80 7.72 5.86 4.01
CA THR A 80 8.56 6.91 3.42
C THR A 80 7.73 8.10 2.95
N MET A 81 6.59 7.85 2.31
CA MET A 81 5.66 8.89 1.89
C MET A 81 5.05 9.65 3.06
N SER A 82 4.67 8.99 4.14
CA SER A 82 4.16 9.66 5.35
C SER A 82 5.19 10.62 5.95
N ARG A 83 6.47 10.20 5.98
CA ARG A 83 7.57 11.06 6.41
C ARG A 83 7.82 12.22 5.44
N LEU A 84 7.85 11.96 4.14
CA LEU A 84 8.07 12.96 3.11
C LEU A 84 6.94 13.99 3.06
N ALA A 85 5.69 13.52 3.25
CA ALA A 85 4.56 14.39 3.50
C ALA A 85 4.91 15.29 4.69
N SER A 86 5.20 14.71 5.87
CA SER A 86 5.56 15.41 7.14
C SER A 86 6.55 16.54 6.92
N GLU A 87 7.62 16.27 6.18
CA GLU A 87 8.66 17.23 5.83
C GLU A 87 8.15 18.35 4.90
N THR A 88 7.32 18.00 3.92
CA THR A 88 6.70 18.96 2.98
C THR A 88 5.79 19.97 3.67
N ALA A 89 4.92 19.59 4.63
CA ALA A 89 4.13 20.60 5.36
C ALA A 89 4.99 21.49 6.22
N ARG A 90 5.96 20.91 6.94
CA ARG A 90 6.85 21.71 7.78
C ARG A 90 7.57 22.76 6.94
N MET A 91 8.01 22.39 5.73
CA MET A 91 8.65 23.31 4.81
C MET A 91 7.68 24.38 4.31
N ASN A 92 6.44 24.02 3.95
CA ASN A 92 5.43 25.00 3.54
C ASN A 92 5.06 25.98 4.67
N ASP A 93 4.92 25.50 5.91
CA ASP A 93 4.69 26.36 7.07
C ASP A 93 5.88 27.31 7.28
N ALA A 94 7.10 26.82 7.11
CA ALA A 94 8.30 27.65 7.17
C ALA A 94 8.30 28.73 6.08
N VAL A 95 7.96 28.39 4.82
CA VAL A 95 7.81 29.36 3.72
C VAL A 95 6.78 30.43 4.10
N SER A 96 5.57 30.02 4.51
CA SER A 96 4.48 30.94 4.88
C SER A 96 4.88 31.90 6.00
N ARG A 97 5.56 31.39 7.04
CA ARG A 97 6.07 32.21 8.15
C ARG A 97 7.15 33.18 7.70
N LEU A 98 8.08 32.74 6.85
CA LEU A 98 9.14 33.59 6.32
C LEU A 98 8.59 34.70 5.41
N GLU A 99 7.60 34.40 4.58
CA GLU A 99 6.89 35.40 3.76
C GLU A 99 6.17 36.42 4.66
N SER A 100 5.49 35.96 5.71
CA SER A 100 4.85 36.83 6.69
C SER A 100 5.87 37.73 7.41
N ALA A 101 7.01 37.18 7.83
CA ALA A 101 8.09 37.92 8.46
C ALA A 101 8.66 38.98 7.51
N LYS A 102 8.90 38.63 6.25
CA LYS A 102 9.37 39.57 5.21
C LYS A 102 8.37 40.72 5.00
N SER A 103 7.08 40.41 4.92
CA SER A 103 6.03 41.42 4.78
C SER A 103 5.97 42.38 5.97
N LYS A 104 6.13 41.88 7.20
CA LYS A 104 6.14 42.70 8.42
C LYS A 104 7.42 43.52 8.56
N ALA A 105 8.54 43.02 8.04
CA ALA A 105 9.83 43.68 8.05
C ALA A 105 10.04 44.65 6.87
N ALA A 106 8.98 45.02 6.13
CA ALA A 106 9.08 45.82 4.90
C ALA A 106 9.82 47.16 5.08
N GLN A 107 9.77 47.77 6.27
CA GLN A 107 10.47 49.01 6.63
C GLN A 107 11.74 48.81 7.48
N ALA A 108 12.12 47.56 7.76
CA ALA A 108 13.30 47.27 8.57
C ALA A 108 14.61 47.48 7.78
N ALA A 109 15.65 47.97 8.46
CA ALA A 109 16.97 48.24 7.87
C ALA A 109 17.61 47.02 7.17
N HIS A 110 17.30 45.80 7.64
CA HIS A 110 17.87 44.56 7.11
C HIS A 110 16.83 43.67 6.41
N LYS A 111 15.78 44.24 5.79
CA LYS A 111 14.69 43.49 5.13
C LYS A 111 15.15 42.45 4.09
N ASN A 112 16.25 42.72 3.39
CA ASN A 112 16.80 41.85 2.35
C ASN A 112 17.57 40.63 2.93
N SER A 113 17.87 40.62 4.23
CA SER A 113 18.58 39.49 4.86
C SER A 113 17.77 38.19 4.81
N LEU A 114 16.45 38.29 4.71
CA LEU A 114 15.53 37.16 4.58
C LEU A 114 15.45 36.59 3.16
N ASP A 115 15.88 37.32 2.12
CA ASP A 115 15.69 36.92 0.72
C ASP A 115 16.43 35.62 0.40
N ARG A 116 17.67 35.48 0.89
CA ARG A 116 18.46 34.26 0.68
C ARG A 116 17.82 33.06 1.36
N VAL A 117 17.32 33.23 2.58
CA VAL A 117 16.66 32.16 3.33
C VAL A 117 15.37 31.75 2.64
N LEU A 118 14.51 32.72 2.26
CA LEU A 118 13.28 32.49 1.51
C LEU A 118 13.51 31.72 0.21
N LYS A 119 14.51 32.15 -0.59
CA LYS A 119 14.84 31.48 -1.84
C LYS A 119 15.26 30.02 -1.63
N ASN A 120 16.08 29.76 -0.61
CA ASN A 120 16.52 28.41 -0.29
C ASN A 120 15.38 27.53 0.23
N THR A 121 14.50 28.07 1.08
CA THR A 121 13.34 27.35 1.62
C THR A 121 12.33 27.01 0.52
N HIS A 122 12.07 27.94 -0.41
CA HIS A 122 11.23 27.68 -1.60
C HIS A 122 11.83 26.57 -2.47
N ALA A 123 13.12 26.65 -2.79
CA ALA A 123 13.78 25.61 -3.59
C ALA A 123 13.73 24.21 -2.92
N ALA A 124 13.86 24.16 -1.59
CA ALA A 124 13.74 22.93 -0.82
C ALA A 124 12.29 22.40 -0.80
N TYR A 125 11.30 23.29 -0.67
CA TYR A 125 9.88 22.93 -0.77
C TYR A 125 9.55 22.31 -2.13
N ASP A 126 9.95 22.96 -3.22
CA ASP A 126 9.69 22.47 -4.58
C ASP A 126 10.34 21.10 -4.82
N ALA A 127 11.51 20.85 -4.24
CA ALA A 127 12.19 19.57 -4.34
C ALA A 127 11.44 18.46 -3.61
N LEU A 128 10.98 18.72 -2.38
CA LEU A 128 10.19 17.79 -1.57
C LEU A 128 8.84 17.50 -2.23
N GLU A 129 8.16 18.52 -2.75
CA GLU A 129 6.87 18.38 -3.42
C GLU A 129 6.97 17.52 -4.70
N ARG A 130 8.02 17.73 -5.50
CA ARG A 130 8.28 16.89 -6.69
C ARG A 130 8.53 15.44 -6.33
N ASP A 131 9.35 15.17 -5.31
CA ASP A 131 9.61 13.80 -4.87
C ASP A 131 8.33 13.16 -4.31
N TYR A 132 7.55 13.90 -3.52
CA TYR A 132 6.29 13.43 -2.97
C TYR A 132 5.32 12.97 -4.07
N ASN A 133 5.11 13.80 -5.09
CA ASN A 133 4.25 13.46 -6.21
C ASN A 133 4.75 12.23 -6.96
N LYS A 134 6.05 12.11 -7.18
CA LYS A 134 6.65 10.92 -7.81
C LYS A 134 6.40 9.64 -7.01
N GLN A 135 6.49 9.70 -5.68
CA GLN A 135 6.23 8.55 -4.82
C GLN A 135 4.75 8.17 -4.81
N ILE A 136 3.82 9.14 -4.86
CA ILE A 136 2.38 8.86 -5.02
C ILE A 136 2.13 8.01 -6.27
N TYR A 137 2.63 8.45 -7.43
CA TYR A 137 2.39 7.74 -8.68
C TYR A 137 2.90 6.29 -8.63
N LYS A 138 4.08 6.08 -8.03
CA LYS A 138 4.62 4.73 -7.84
C LYS A 138 3.76 3.90 -6.92
N LEU A 139 3.37 4.44 -5.76
CA LEU A 139 2.55 3.71 -4.80
C LEU A 139 1.18 3.31 -5.40
N THR A 140 0.56 4.20 -6.18
CA THR A 140 -0.69 3.90 -6.90
C THR A 140 -0.48 2.79 -7.93
N SER A 141 0.62 2.82 -8.69
CA SER A 141 0.95 1.75 -9.64
C SER A 141 1.15 0.40 -8.94
N ASP A 142 1.89 0.38 -7.83
CA ASP A 142 2.15 -0.83 -7.04
C ASP A 142 0.84 -1.40 -6.45
N LEU A 143 -0.06 -0.52 -5.97
CA LEU A 143 -1.40 -0.88 -5.50
C LEU A 143 -2.27 -1.50 -6.62
N ASP A 144 -2.23 -0.92 -7.81
CA ASP A 144 -2.98 -1.41 -8.97
C ASP A 144 -2.48 -2.79 -9.43
N GLU A 145 -1.17 -3.01 -9.36
CA GLU A 145 -0.55 -4.30 -9.64
C GLU A 145 -0.98 -5.36 -8.63
N LEU A 146 -0.85 -5.09 -7.34
CA LEU A 146 -1.32 -5.99 -6.28
C LEU A 146 -2.82 -6.30 -6.43
N ALA A 147 -3.65 -5.32 -6.78
CA ALA A 147 -5.07 -5.52 -7.02
C ALA A 147 -5.39 -6.40 -8.24
N ARG A 148 -4.51 -6.46 -9.25
CA ARG A 148 -4.63 -7.38 -10.39
C ARG A 148 -4.23 -8.80 -9.98
N GLU A 149 -3.14 -8.96 -9.23
CA GLU A 149 -2.69 -10.26 -8.75
C GLU A 149 -3.75 -10.93 -7.85
N LEU A 150 -4.34 -10.18 -6.91
CA LEU A 150 -5.37 -10.68 -6.01
C LEU A 150 -6.67 -11.11 -6.73
N ARG A 151 -7.00 -10.51 -7.88
CA ARG A 151 -8.14 -10.97 -8.69
C ARG A 151 -7.88 -12.36 -9.28
N THR A 152 -6.64 -12.60 -9.70
CA THR A 152 -6.22 -13.91 -10.21
C THR A 152 -6.30 -14.97 -9.11
N ALA A 153 -5.94 -14.60 -7.87
CA ALA A 153 -6.07 -15.46 -6.70
C ALA A 153 -7.51 -15.94 -6.46
N THR A 154 -8.51 -15.06 -6.57
CA THR A 154 -9.91 -15.42 -6.33
C THR A 154 -10.43 -16.45 -7.33
N VAL A 155 -10.06 -16.30 -8.61
CA VAL A 155 -10.42 -17.28 -9.65
C VAL A 155 -9.78 -18.65 -9.35
N LEU A 156 -8.53 -18.64 -8.91
CA LEU A 156 -7.80 -19.88 -8.62
C LEU A 156 -8.25 -20.56 -7.33
N ALA A 157 -8.70 -19.81 -6.33
CA ALA A 157 -9.35 -20.38 -5.16
C ALA A 157 -10.70 -21.05 -5.52
N ALA A 158 -11.42 -20.54 -6.53
CA ALA A 158 -12.62 -21.21 -7.04
C ALA A 158 -12.27 -22.51 -7.78
N MET A 159 -11.23 -22.51 -8.62
CA MET A 159 -10.72 -23.72 -9.27
C MET A 159 -10.23 -24.76 -8.25
N SER A 160 -9.59 -24.31 -7.17
CA SER A 160 -9.16 -25.17 -6.06
C SER A 160 -10.29 -26.01 -5.46
N ARG A 161 -11.51 -25.46 -5.35
CA ARG A 161 -12.66 -26.20 -4.80
C ARG A 161 -13.12 -27.31 -5.74
N VAL A 162 -13.02 -27.08 -7.06
CA VAL A 162 -13.35 -28.08 -8.07
C VAL A 162 -12.38 -29.25 -7.99
N GLU A 163 -11.07 -28.97 -7.95
CA GLU A 163 -10.03 -29.98 -7.83
C GLU A 163 -10.05 -30.71 -6.48
N ALA A 164 -10.41 -30.03 -5.39
CA ALA A 164 -10.57 -30.64 -4.08
C ALA A 164 -11.67 -31.72 -4.10
N SER A 165 -12.80 -31.44 -4.74
CA SER A 165 -13.91 -32.40 -4.89
C SER A 165 -13.53 -33.59 -5.80
N ALA A 166 -12.56 -33.39 -6.70
CA ALA A 166 -12.03 -34.46 -7.56
C ALA A 166 -10.94 -35.34 -6.89
N SER A 167 -10.36 -34.90 -5.76
CA SER A 167 -9.18 -35.55 -5.12
C SER A 167 -9.54 -36.68 -4.12
N GLY A 168 -10.81 -37.04 -4.03
CA GLY A 168 -11.32 -38.09 -3.14
C GLY A 168 -11.66 -37.60 -1.72
N LYS A 169 -12.64 -38.26 -1.10
CA LYS A 169 -13.28 -37.85 0.17
C LYS A 169 -12.32 -37.73 1.37
N GLU A 170 -11.20 -38.46 1.35
CA GLU A 170 -10.24 -38.47 2.47
C GLU A 170 -9.54 -37.12 2.66
N PHE A 171 -9.30 -36.38 1.58
CA PHE A 171 -8.60 -35.10 1.62
C PHE A 171 -9.52 -33.91 1.36
N GLU A 172 -10.63 -34.12 0.64
CA GLU A 172 -11.60 -33.10 0.20
C GLU A 172 -11.90 -32.02 1.26
N ASP A 173 -12.24 -32.41 2.50
CA ASP A 173 -12.55 -31.47 3.58
C ASP A 173 -11.36 -30.57 3.93
N SER A 174 -10.17 -31.15 4.06
CA SER A 174 -8.95 -30.40 4.38
C SER A 174 -8.56 -29.43 3.26
N LEU A 175 -8.69 -29.87 2.00
CA LEU A 175 -8.38 -29.04 0.83
C LEU A 175 -9.39 -27.90 0.68
N ASN A 176 -10.67 -28.15 0.94
CA ASN A 176 -11.71 -27.13 0.92
C ASN A 176 -11.51 -26.06 2.01
N VAL A 177 -11.08 -26.45 3.22
CA VAL A 177 -10.73 -25.50 4.28
C VAL A 177 -9.58 -24.59 3.85
N ILE A 178 -8.54 -25.16 3.23
CA ILE A 178 -7.40 -24.38 2.72
C ILE A 178 -7.84 -23.40 1.63
N ALA A 179 -8.61 -23.86 0.65
CA ALA A 179 -9.14 -23.04 -0.44
C ALA A 179 -9.98 -21.86 0.09
N ASN A 180 -10.81 -22.12 1.10
CA ASN A 180 -11.64 -21.10 1.75
C ASN A 180 -10.81 -20.06 2.50
N ASN A 181 -9.77 -20.49 3.22
CA ASN A 181 -8.88 -19.58 3.95
C ASN A 181 -8.10 -18.66 2.99
N VAL A 182 -7.62 -19.20 1.87
CA VAL A 182 -6.94 -18.42 0.83
C VAL A 182 -7.91 -17.41 0.20
N ALA A 183 -9.12 -17.82 -0.16
CA ALA A 183 -10.13 -16.94 -0.74
C ALA A 183 -10.50 -15.78 0.21
N GLN A 184 -10.82 -16.08 1.47
CA GLN A 184 -11.15 -15.05 2.47
C GLN A 184 -10.00 -14.07 2.70
N SER A 185 -8.78 -14.58 2.76
CA SER A 185 -7.62 -13.74 3.03
C SER A 185 -7.30 -12.85 1.83
N ALA A 186 -7.38 -13.38 0.60
CA ALA A 186 -7.24 -12.58 -0.63
C ALA A 186 -8.30 -11.47 -0.69
N GLU A 187 -9.54 -11.76 -0.30
CA GLU A 187 -10.63 -10.78 -0.25
C GLU A 187 -10.36 -9.69 0.80
N LYS A 188 -9.88 -10.04 1.99
CA LYS A 188 -9.46 -9.09 3.03
C LYS A 188 -8.35 -8.16 2.55
N ILE A 189 -7.32 -8.70 1.90
CA ILE A 189 -6.22 -7.90 1.34
C ILE A 189 -6.78 -6.95 0.28
N GLN A 190 -7.66 -7.45 -0.60
CA GLN A 190 -8.29 -6.65 -1.64
C GLN A 190 -9.12 -5.49 -1.06
N MET A 191 -9.79 -5.68 0.09
CA MET A 191 -10.49 -4.60 0.78
C MET A 191 -9.52 -3.49 1.24
N HIS A 192 -8.40 -3.84 1.88
CA HIS A 192 -7.41 -2.88 2.34
C HIS A 192 -6.72 -2.14 1.17
N VAL A 193 -6.42 -2.84 0.08
CA VAL A 193 -5.87 -2.24 -1.15
C VAL A 193 -6.87 -1.27 -1.79
N LYS A 194 -8.14 -1.66 -1.91
CA LYS A 194 -9.20 -0.76 -2.44
C LYS A 194 -9.43 0.46 -1.56
N ALA A 195 -9.39 0.31 -0.24
CA ALA A 195 -9.47 1.43 0.68
C ALA A 195 -8.31 2.41 0.45
N SER A 196 -7.09 1.89 0.31
CA SER A 196 -5.89 2.67 0.02
C SER A 196 -5.98 3.40 -1.33
N GLN A 197 -6.48 2.74 -2.37
CA GLN A 197 -6.68 3.35 -3.69
C GLN A 197 -7.71 4.49 -3.66
N ARG A 198 -8.84 4.33 -2.96
CA ARG A 198 -9.86 5.40 -2.84
C ARG A 198 -9.28 6.64 -2.16
N LEU A 199 -8.58 6.43 -1.05
CA LEU A 199 -7.93 7.50 -0.29
C LEU A 199 -6.93 8.30 -1.15
N PHE A 200 -6.21 7.64 -2.07
CA PHE A 200 -5.33 8.31 -3.03
C PHE A 200 -6.05 8.91 -4.25
N GLY A 201 -7.14 8.30 -4.71
CA GLY A 201 -7.97 8.86 -5.79
C GLY A 201 -8.59 10.20 -5.41
N ASP A 202 -9.03 10.33 -4.16
CA ASP A 202 -9.57 11.58 -3.63
C ASP A 202 -8.51 12.69 -3.59
N ILE A 203 -7.24 12.34 -3.34
CA ILE A 203 -6.10 13.26 -3.41
C ILE A 203 -5.91 13.81 -4.83
N HIS A 204 -5.92 12.95 -5.85
CA HIS A 204 -5.70 13.36 -7.24
C HIS A 204 -6.81 14.29 -7.75
N ASN A 205 -8.06 14.02 -7.37
CA ASN A 205 -9.22 14.86 -7.72
C ASN A 205 -9.24 16.21 -6.96
N LEU A 206 -8.59 16.29 -5.81
CA LEU A 206 -8.38 17.56 -5.10
C LEU A 206 -7.24 18.40 -5.69
N THR A 207 -6.39 17.84 -6.55
CA THR A 207 -5.22 18.57 -7.12
C THR A 207 -5.48 19.18 -8.50
N HIS A 208 -6.58 18.80 -9.17
CA HIS A 208 -7.12 19.47 -10.36
C HIS A 208 -8.31 20.37 -10.00
#